data_AF-A0A7R9BYJ9-F1
#
_entry.id   AF-A0A7R9BYJ9-F1
#
_cell.length_a   1.000
_cell.length_b   1.000
_cell.length_c   1.000
_cell.angle_alpha   90.00
_cell.angle_beta   90.00
_cell.angle_gamma   90.00
#
_symmetry.space_group_name_H-M   'P 1'
#
loop_
_entity.id
_entity.type
_entity.pdbx_description
1 polymer ?
#
loop_
_entity_poly.entity_id
_entity_poly.type
_entity_poly.pdbx_seq_one_letter_code
_entity_poly.pdbx_strand_id
1 'polypeptide(L)'
;MKFRGAYDGPGTCITYESINHAFHEAKSRLGLPAPSKRDLSNKDVGQIARVVLETSRIISRQYSLPADAITNGLPLIDTTKTVIDQYCPYFLKFPACEPKRYRTYTGLCNNLEKPHWGSAQSAFKRLLPPAYADGLEIPRVSYSGRPLPSARVVSAHMHRDEGFHDHAVTVMLIAWGQAIDHDITLAVESKRSDGEDPRCCDRDTKHPDCFPIAIPAQDPFYSLFNKRCMSFVRNLPGAQYSCKLENLSEKML
;
A
#
# COMPACT_ATOMS: atom_id res chain seq x y z
N MET A 1 -31.25 -13.36 4.93
CA MET A 1 -30.61 -12.90 6.19
C MET A 1 -30.33 -11.41 6.02
N LYS A 2 -31.15 -10.52 6.63
CA LYS A 2 -30.99 -9.06 6.53
C LYS A 2 -30.08 -8.60 7.68
N PHE A 3 -28.89 -8.11 7.39
CA PHE A 3 -28.07 -7.43 8.40
C PHE A 3 -28.61 -6.00 8.57
N ARG A 4 -29.33 -5.76 9.68
CA ARG A 4 -29.63 -4.42 10.20
C ARG A 4 -28.50 -4.04 11.15
N GLY A 5 -27.48 -3.36 10.65
CA GLY A 5 -26.61 -2.51 11.46
C GLY A 5 -27.21 -1.11 11.46
N ALA A 6 -28.00 -0.78 12.49
CA ALA A 6 -28.55 0.57 12.65
C ALA A 6 -27.47 1.47 13.24
N TYR A 7 -26.89 2.34 12.41
CA TYR A 7 -26.10 3.48 12.84
C TYR A 7 -27.04 4.68 12.97
N ASP A 8 -27.31 5.10 14.21
CA ASP A 8 -28.27 6.15 14.56
C ASP A 8 -27.59 7.52 14.84
N GLY A 9 -26.53 7.83 14.09
CA GLY A 9 -25.95 9.18 14.03
C GLY A 9 -26.68 10.06 13.00
N PRO A 10 -26.64 11.41 13.11
CA PRO A 10 -27.24 12.29 12.11
C PRO A 10 -26.75 11.89 10.72
N GLY A 11 -27.70 11.53 9.85
CA GLY A 11 -27.47 10.97 8.52
C GLY A 11 -26.68 11.90 7.61
N THR A 12 -25.37 11.96 7.81
CA THR A 12 -24.48 12.79 7.03
C THR A 12 -23.98 11.93 5.89
N CYS A 13 -24.69 11.96 4.76
CA CYS A 13 -24.27 11.28 3.54
C CYS A 13 -22.94 11.89 3.05
N ILE A 14 -21.95 11.04 2.76
CA ILE A 14 -20.70 11.50 2.13
C ILE A 14 -21.02 11.91 0.69
N THR A 15 -20.91 13.20 0.38
CA THR A 15 -21.18 13.74 -0.96
C THR A 15 -19.91 13.75 -1.81
N TYR A 16 -20.07 13.73 -3.14
CA TYR A 16 -18.95 13.94 -4.06
C TYR A 16 -18.24 15.28 -3.82
N GLU A 17 -18.98 16.32 -3.43
CA GLU A 17 -18.43 17.62 -3.06
C GLU A 17 -17.48 17.51 -1.85
N SER A 18 -17.87 16.76 -0.82
CA SER A 18 -17.02 16.54 0.36
C SER A 18 -15.74 15.78 0.00
N ILE A 19 -15.82 14.82 -0.93
CA ILE A 19 -14.66 14.08 -1.44
C ILE A 19 -13.75 15.00 -2.26
N ASN A 20 -14.32 15.85 -3.11
CA ASN A 20 -13.57 16.83 -3.88
C ASN A 20 -12.79 17.78 -2.96
N HIS A 21 -13.45 18.30 -1.91
CA HIS A 21 -12.81 19.15 -0.92
C HIS A 21 -11.66 18.43 -0.20
N ALA A 22 -11.91 17.22 0.31
CA ALA A 22 -10.89 16.41 0.98
C ALA A 22 -9.71 16.07 0.05
N PHE A 23 -9.98 15.79 -1.24
CA PHE A 23 -8.93 15.53 -2.22
C PHE A 23 -8.08 16.77 -2.49
N HIS A 24 -8.70 17.96 -2.62
CA HIS A 24 -7.95 19.21 -2.81
C HIS A 24 -7.04 19.52 -1.62
N GLU A 25 -7.54 19.30 -0.39
CA GLU A 25 -6.75 19.45 0.83
C GLU A 25 -5.56 18.46 0.85
N ALA A 26 -5.82 17.18 0.60
CA ALA A 26 -4.77 16.15 0.52
C ALA A 26 -3.73 16.46 -0.57
N LYS A 27 -4.19 16.88 -1.76
CA LYS A 27 -3.35 17.26 -2.89
C LYS A 27 -2.43 18.43 -2.53
N SER A 28 -2.97 19.48 -1.91
CA SER A 28 -2.21 20.66 -1.51
C SER A 28 -1.14 20.30 -0.47
N ARG A 29 -1.51 19.51 0.54
CA ARG A 29 -0.59 19.09 1.61
C ARG A 29 0.54 18.19 1.11
N LEU A 30 0.25 17.29 0.17
CA LEU A 30 1.20 16.28 -0.31
C LEU A 30 1.92 16.70 -1.60
N GLY A 31 1.58 17.86 -2.18
CA GLY A 31 2.26 18.41 -3.34
C GLY A 31 2.06 17.61 -4.63
N LEU A 32 0.87 17.03 -4.85
CA LEU A 32 0.59 16.28 -6.08
C LEU A 32 0.47 17.26 -7.28
N PRO A 33 1.28 17.10 -8.34
CA PRO A 33 1.24 17.98 -9.51
C PRO A 33 -0.08 17.87 -10.27
N ALA A 34 -0.31 18.81 -11.18
CA ALA A 34 -1.47 18.76 -12.08
C ALA A 34 -1.44 17.46 -12.93
N PRO A 35 -2.62 16.98 -13.41
CA PRO A 35 -2.68 15.80 -14.24
C PRO A 35 -1.77 15.93 -15.46
N SER A 36 -0.94 14.93 -15.70
CA SER A 36 -0.04 14.92 -16.85
C SER A 36 -0.55 13.98 -17.93
N LYS A 37 -0.31 14.35 -19.19
CA LYS A 37 -0.55 13.48 -20.35
C LYS A 37 0.62 12.53 -20.65
N ARG A 38 1.73 12.65 -19.92
CA ARG A 38 2.90 11.77 -20.06
C ARG A 38 2.66 10.41 -19.41
N ASP A 39 3.49 9.44 -19.76
CA ASP A 39 3.55 8.16 -19.07
C ASP A 39 3.97 8.36 -17.61
N LEU A 40 3.23 7.72 -16.71
CA LEU A 40 3.42 7.81 -15.27
C LEU A 40 4.40 6.74 -14.78
N SER A 41 5.38 7.17 -14.00
CA SER A 41 6.28 6.26 -13.29
C SER A 41 5.59 5.61 -12.10
N ASN A 42 6.18 4.53 -11.57
CA ASN A 42 5.71 3.90 -10.32
C ASN A 42 5.57 4.90 -9.16
N LYS A 43 6.49 5.88 -9.10
CA LYS A 43 6.49 6.95 -8.11
C LYS A 43 5.29 7.89 -8.30
N ASP A 44 4.98 8.28 -9.54
CA ASP A 44 3.83 9.15 -9.84
C ASP A 44 2.51 8.48 -9.41
N VAL A 45 2.33 7.22 -9.80
CA VAL A 45 1.14 6.44 -9.41
C VAL A 45 1.10 6.28 -7.90
N GLY A 46 2.25 6.13 -7.24
CA GLY A 46 2.35 6.02 -5.77
C GLY A 46 1.97 7.31 -5.06
N GLN A 47 2.33 8.47 -5.62
CA GLN A 47 1.91 9.77 -5.10
C GLN A 47 0.40 9.98 -5.25
N ILE A 48 -0.19 9.60 -6.39
CA ILE A 48 -1.65 9.65 -6.59
C ILE A 48 -2.35 8.80 -5.53
N ALA A 49 -1.90 7.55 -5.35
CA ALA A 49 -2.43 6.66 -4.32
C ALA A 49 -2.27 7.23 -2.90
N ARG A 50 -1.16 7.91 -2.61
CA ARG A 50 -0.95 8.58 -1.32
C ARG A 50 -1.98 9.68 -1.08
N VAL A 51 -2.27 10.48 -2.10
CA VAL A 51 -3.31 11.53 -2.01
C VAL A 51 -4.69 10.91 -1.83
N VAL A 52 -5.00 9.81 -2.51
CA VAL A 52 -6.28 9.09 -2.36
C VAL A 52 -6.42 8.47 -0.96
N LEU A 53 -5.35 7.88 -0.42
CA LEU A 53 -5.31 7.38 0.96
C LEU A 53 -5.52 8.52 1.97
N GLU A 54 -4.87 9.65 1.76
CA GLU A 54 -5.01 10.81 2.63
C GLU A 54 -6.41 11.41 2.55
N THR A 55 -7.01 11.44 1.35
CA THR A 55 -8.43 11.79 1.15
C THR A 55 -9.32 10.89 1.99
N SER A 56 -9.07 9.58 1.95
CA SER A 56 -9.80 8.58 2.74
C SER A 56 -9.66 8.85 4.24
N ARG A 57 -8.47 9.26 4.71
CA ARG A 57 -8.23 9.64 6.11
C ARG A 57 -8.99 10.91 6.52
N ILE A 58 -8.97 11.95 5.69
CA ILE A 58 -9.70 13.20 5.94
C ILE A 58 -11.19 12.91 6.08
N ILE A 59 -11.78 12.18 5.12
CA ILE A 59 -13.20 11.79 5.15
C ILE A 59 -13.50 10.93 6.38
N SER A 60 -12.66 9.94 6.69
CA SER A 60 -12.86 9.08 7.86
C SER A 60 -12.92 9.86 9.16
N ARG A 61 -12.06 10.89 9.32
CA ARG A 61 -12.06 11.76 10.49
C ARG A 61 -13.24 12.73 10.50
N GLN A 62 -13.52 13.37 9.37
CA GLN A 62 -14.59 14.35 9.23
C GLN A 62 -15.97 13.75 9.58
N TYR A 63 -16.21 12.52 9.15
CA TYR A 63 -17.48 11.82 9.37
C TYR A 63 -17.44 10.84 10.55
N SER A 64 -16.31 10.77 11.29
CA SER A 64 -16.10 9.82 12.40
C SER A 64 -16.48 8.39 12.04
N LEU A 65 -16.01 7.91 10.88
CA LEU A 65 -16.40 6.63 10.33
C LEU A 65 -15.89 5.47 11.19
N PRO A 66 -16.71 4.44 11.47
CA PRO A 66 -16.23 3.21 12.09
C PRO A 66 -15.31 2.43 11.13
N ALA A 67 -14.44 1.58 11.69
CA ALA A 67 -13.46 0.81 10.91
C ALA A 67 -14.08 -0.07 9.79
N ASP A 68 -15.29 -0.59 10.03
CA ASP A 68 -16.11 -1.28 9.03
C ASP A 68 -16.43 -0.37 7.84
N ALA A 69 -16.99 0.82 8.08
CA ALA A 69 -17.33 1.76 7.02
C ALA A 69 -16.10 2.24 6.24
N ILE A 70 -14.95 2.34 6.90
CA ILE A 70 -13.68 2.65 6.23
C ILE A 70 -13.25 1.51 5.29
N THR A 71 -13.36 0.26 5.75
CA THR A 71 -12.88 -0.92 5.02
C THR A 71 -13.82 -1.34 3.91
N ASN A 72 -15.13 -1.30 4.15
CA ASN A 72 -16.15 -1.84 3.26
C ASN A 72 -16.99 -0.76 2.58
N GLY A 73 -17.11 0.42 3.19
CA GLY A 73 -17.97 1.51 2.71
C GLY A 73 -17.26 2.43 1.73
N LEU A 74 -16.10 2.99 2.09
CA LEU A 74 -15.34 3.90 1.23
C LEU A 74 -15.05 3.33 -0.17
N PRO A 75 -14.68 2.04 -0.35
CA PRO A 75 -14.38 1.48 -1.67
C PRO A 75 -15.60 1.34 -2.60
N LEU A 76 -16.82 1.51 -2.06
CA LEU A 76 -18.06 1.51 -2.83
C LEU A 76 -18.38 2.89 -3.43
N ILE A 77 -17.70 3.94 -2.98
CA ILE A 77 -17.91 5.28 -3.51
C ILE A 77 -17.34 5.36 -4.92
N ASP A 78 -18.19 5.79 -5.86
CA ASP A 78 -17.81 5.99 -7.26
C ASP A 78 -16.98 7.27 -7.44
N THR A 79 -15.66 7.11 -7.38
CA THR A 79 -14.66 8.17 -7.56
C THR A 79 -14.63 8.73 -8.98
N THR A 80 -15.23 8.07 -9.97
CA THR A 80 -15.30 8.59 -11.35
C THR A 80 -16.16 9.84 -11.47
N LYS A 81 -17.03 10.08 -10.47
CA LYS A 81 -17.89 11.27 -10.36
C LYS A 81 -17.27 12.38 -9.50
N THR A 82 -15.98 12.27 -9.19
CA THR A 82 -15.23 13.23 -8.37
C THR A 82 -14.03 13.77 -9.14
N VAL A 83 -13.36 14.79 -8.60
CA VAL A 83 -12.12 15.33 -9.19
C VAL A 83 -10.98 14.30 -9.23
N ILE A 84 -11.06 13.21 -8.45
CA ILE A 84 -10.08 12.11 -8.45
C ILE A 84 -9.93 11.52 -9.85
N ASP A 85 -11.02 11.42 -10.62
CA ASP A 85 -10.99 10.84 -11.97
C ASP A 85 -9.99 11.55 -12.88
N GLN A 86 -9.86 12.88 -12.75
CA GLN A 86 -8.95 13.67 -13.58
C GLN A 86 -7.47 13.32 -13.33
N TYR A 87 -7.14 12.84 -12.12
CA TYR A 87 -5.79 12.44 -11.73
C TYR A 87 -5.57 10.94 -11.88
N CYS A 88 -6.63 10.15 -12.04
CA CYS A 88 -6.52 8.71 -12.14
C CYS A 88 -5.88 8.29 -13.48
N PRO A 89 -4.81 7.47 -13.48
CA PRO A 89 -4.16 7.02 -14.71
C PRO A 89 -5.11 6.29 -15.65
N TYR A 90 -4.97 6.49 -16.96
CA TYR A 90 -5.85 5.84 -17.97
C TYR A 90 -5.88 4.32 -17.83
N PHE A 91 -4.73 3.69 -17.56
CA PHE A 91 -4.63 2.23 -17.41
C PHE A 91 -5.34 1.68 -16.15
N LEU A 92 -5.69 2.54 -15.18
CA LEU A 92 -6.51 2.18 -14.01
C LEU A 92 -8.01 2.50 -14.21
N LYS A 93 -8.39 3.12 -15.33
CA LYS A 93 -9.79 3.39 -15.69
C LYS A 93 -10.40 2.20 -16.45
N PHE A 94 -11.31 2.49 -17.38
CA PHE A 94 -11.97 1.53 -18.25
C PHE A 94 -11.40 1.63 -19.67
N PRO A 95 -10.22 1.03 -19.95
CA PRO A 95 -9.69 1.04 -21.30
C PRO A 95 -10.55 0.16 -22.21
N ALA A 96 -10.77 0.61 -23.45
CA ALA A 96 -11.32 -0.25 -24.48
C ALA A 96 -10.27 -1.31 -24.88
N CYS A 97 -10.62 -2.59 -24.74
CA CYS A 97 -9.74 -3.71 -25.05
C CYS A 97 -10.24 -4.48 -26.27
N GLU A 98 -9.32 -4.87 -27.14
CA GLU A 98 -9.57 -5.70 -28.30
C GLU A 98 -8.64 -6.92 -28.28
N PRO A 99 -9.07 -8.08 -28.83
CA PRO A 99 -8.21 -9.25 -28.95
C PRO A 99 -6.98 -8.94 -29.80
N LYS A 100 -5.78 -9.22 -29.26
CA LYS A 100 -4.50 -9.05 -29.95
C LYS A 100 -3.72 -10.36 -29.94
N ARG A 101 -2.84 -10.55 -30.92
CA ARG A 101 -2.02 -11.76 -31.05
C ARG A 101 -0.99 -11.93 -29.92
N TYR A 102 -0.50 -10.82 -29.38
CA TYR A 102 0.59 -10.82 -28.40
C TYR A 102 0.18 -10.11 -27.11
N ARG A 103 0.83 -10.50 -26.00
CA ARG A 103 0.66 -9.87 -24.70
C ARG A 103 1.22 -8.45 -24.74
N THR A 104 0.58 -7.55 -23.99
CA THR A 104 1.15 -6.25 -23.68
C THR A 104 2.24 -6.43 -22.63
N TYR A 105 3.28 -5.58 -22.65
CA TYR A 105 4.33 -5.61 -21.63
C TYR A 105 3.81 -5.26 -20.23
N THR A 106 2.68 -4.55 -20.15
CA THR A 106 2.02 -4.18 -18.90
C THR A 106 1.04 -5.24 -18.39
N GLY A 107 0.72 -6.28 -19.17
CA GLY A 107 -0.36 -7.23 -18.86
C GLY A 107 -1.79 -6.67 -19.04
N LEU A 108 -1.96 -5.38 -19.36
CA LEU A 108 -3.26 -4.76 -19.60
C LEU A 108 -3.97 -5.41 -20.80
N CYS A 109 -5.29 -5.56 -20.69
CA CYS A 109 -6.18 -6.24 -21.65
C CYS A 109 -5.92 -7.75 -21.81
N ASN A 110 -5.23 -8.41 -20.88
CA ASN A 110 -5.13 -9.87 -20.91
C ASN A 110 -6.49 -10.55 -20.74
N ASN A 111 -7.33 -9.97 -19.86
CA ASN A 111 -8.74 -10.34 -19.70
C ASN A 111 -9.62 -9.24 -20.32
N LEU A 112 -10.46 -9.60 -21.31
CA LEU A 112 -11.26 -8.64 -22.07
C LEU A 112 -12.42 -8.04 -21.25
N GLU A 113 -12.99 -8.79 -20.30
CA GLU A 113 -14.07 -8.33 -19.43
C GLU A 113 -13.56 -7.53 -18.23
N LYS A 114 -12.35 -7.88 -17.77
CA LYS A 114 -11.64 -7.24 -16.66
C LYS A 114 -10.23 -6.84 -17.11
N PRO A 115 -10.11 -5.77 -17.93
CA PRO A 115 -8.85 -5.34 -18.57
C PRO A 115 -7.61 -5.27 -17.69
N HIS A 116 -7.82 -5.02 -16.41
CA HIS A 116 -6.80 -4.64 -15.45
C HIS A 116 -6.37 -5.78 -14.52
N TRP A 117 -6.98 -6.97 -14.62
CA TRP A 117 -6.59 -8.13 -13.83
C TRP A 117 -5.18 -8.59 -14.19
N GLY A 118 -4.27 -8.51 -13.21
CA GLY A 118 -2.88 -8.89 -13.37
C GLY A 118 -2.02 -7.87 -14.12
N SER A 119 -2.51 -6.65 -14.35
CA SER A 119 -1.70 -5.61 -14.99
C SER A 119 -0.68 -5.00 -14.02
N ALA A 120 0.50 -4.70 -14.54
CA ALA A 120 1.55 -3.92 -13.89
C ALA A 120 1.04 -2.55 -13.39
N GLN A 121 1.75 -1.95 -12.43
CA GLN A 121 1.43 -0.69 -11.73
C GLN A 121 0.03 -0.54 -11.07
N SER A 122 -0.74 -1.61 -10.85
CA SER A 122 -1.98 -1.61 -10.06
C SER A 122 -1.76 -1.89 -8.55
N ALA A 123 -2.74 -2.44 -7.85
CA ALA A 123 -2.67 -2.75 -6.42
C ALA A 123 -2.70 -4.28 -6.20
N PHE A 124 -2.02 -4.80 -5.16
CA PHE A 124 -2.15 -6.22 -4.85
C PHE A 124 -3.59 -6.59 -4.47
N LYS A 125 -4.07 -7.71 -5.01
CA LYS A 125 -5.38 -8.25 -4.66
C LYS A 125 -5.38 -8.70 -3.20
N ARG A 126 -6.35 -8.21 -2.43
CA ARG A 126 -6.56 -8.64 -1.05
C ARG A 126 -7.48 -9.86 -1.02
N LEU A 127 -6.99 -10.97 -0.45
CA LEU A 127 -7.81 -12.16 -0.18
C LEU A 127 -8.61 -12.01 1.13
N LEU A 128 -8.08 -11.22 2.07
CA LEU A 128 -8.72 -10.87 3.32
C LEU A 128 -8.63 -9.35 3.53
N PRO A 129 -9.58 -8.74 4.28
CA PRO A 129 -9.49 -7.34 4.67
C PRO A 129 -8.17 -7.06 5.40
N PRO A 130 -7.53 -5.89 5.18
CA PRO A 130 -6.30 -5.57 5.87
C PRO A 130 -6.55 -5.25 7.34
N ALA A 131 -5.56 -5.54 8.18
CA ALA A 131 -5.60 -5.30 9.60
C ALA A 131 -4.63 -4.17 9.98
N TYR A 132 -5.11 -2.93 9.92
CA TYR A 132 -4.40 -1.75 10.43
C TYR A 132 -5.01 -1.30 11.75
N ALA A 133 -4.22 -0.69 12.64
CA ALA A 133 -4.69 -0.25 13.95
C ALA A 133 -5.79 0.84 13.86
N ASP A 134 -5.76 1.65 12.79
CA ASP A 134 -6.76 2.68 12.48
C ASP A 134 -7.68 2.29 11.31
N GLY A 135 -7.58 1.06 10.81
CA GLY A 135 -8.30 0.60 9.63
C GLY A 135 -7.81 1.17 8.29
N LEU A 136 -6.76 2.02 8.28
CA LEU A 136 -6.27 2.71 7.07
C LEU A 136 -4.82 2.40 6.76
N GLU A 137 -3.90 2.77 7.66
CA GLU A 137 -2.47 2.67 7.40
C GLU A 137 -1.58 2.47 8.63
N ILE A 138 -2.07 2.68 9.85
CA ILE A 138 -1.22 2.56 11.03
C ILE A 138 -0.92 1.07 11.26
N PRO A 139 0.37 0.68 11.39
CA PRO A 139 0.75 -0.71 11.61
C PRO A 139 -0.06 -1.36 12.73
N ARG A 140 -0.45 -2.62 12.50
CA ARG A 140 -1.36 -3.34 13.40
C ARG A 140 -0.81 -3.42 14.82
N VAL A 141 -1.71 -3.40 15.79
CA VAL A 141 -1.40 -3.69 17.21
C VAL A 141 -1.89 -5.09 17.59
N SER A 142 -1.50 -5.56 18.77
CA SER A 142 -2.05 -6.81 19.31
C SER A 142 -3.55 -6.68 19.61
N TYR A 143 -4.25 -7.81 19.74
CA TYR A 143 -5.64 -7.85 20.19
C TYR A 143 -5.86 -7.13 21.53
N SER A 144 -4.85 -7.10 22.40
CA SER A 144 -4.88 -6.39 23.68
C SER A 144 -4.68 -4.86 23.58
N GLY A 145 -4.49 -4.32 22.37
CA GLY A 145 -4.13 -2.92 22.13
C GLY A 145 -2.66 -2.58 22.37
N ARG A 146 -1.86 -3.54 22.89
CA ARG A 146 -0.42 -3.36 23.13
C ARG A 146 0.40 -3.48 21.83
N PRO A 147 1.59 -2.85 21.75
CA PRO A 147 2.51 -3.03 20.64
C PRO A 147 2.87 -4.51 20.40
N LEU A 148 3.07 -4.88 19.14
CA LEU A 148 3.60 -6.20 18.81
C LEU A 148 5.09 -6.30 19.16
N PRO A 149 5.61 -7.51 19.40
CA PRO A 149 7.05 -7.72 19.54
C PRO A 149 7.80 -7.19 18.32
N SER A 150 9.01 -6.65 18.53
CA SER A 150 9.88 -6.25 17.42
C SER A 150 10.12 -7.45 16.49
N ALA A 151 10.08 -7.21 15.18
CA ALA A 151 10.40 -8.21 14.17
C ALA A 151 11.80 -8.82 14.40
N ARG A 152 12.76 -8.02 14.91
CA ARG A 152 14.09 -8.52 15.24
C ARG A 152 14.09 -9.50 16.41
N VAL A 153 13.29 -9.23 17.45
CA VAL A 153 13.15 -10.15 18.59
C VAL A 153 12.63 -11.50 18.10
N VAL A 154 11.58 -11.49 17.26
CA VAL A 154 11.02 -12.73 16.70
C VAL A 154 12.03 -13.45 15.83
N SER A 155 12.72 -12.75 14.92
CA SER A 155 13.75 -13.33 14.05
C SER A 155 14.88 -13.98 14.86
N ALA A 156 15.42 -13.30 15.87
CA ALA A 156 16.54 -13.80 16.67
C ALA A 156 16.20 -15.04 17.53
N HIS A 157 14.93 -15.23 17.86
CA HIS A 157 14.48 -16.36 18.69
C HIS A 157 13.90 -17.52 17.88
N MET A 158 13.23 -17.24 16.76
CA MET A 158 12.48 -18.23 15.98
C MET A 158 13.18 -18.68 14.69
N HIS A 159 14.02 -17.82 14.10
CA HIS A 159 14.70 -18.11 12.82
C HIS A 159 16.21 -18.23 13.05
N ARG A 160 16.61 -19.13 13.95
CA ARG A 160 18.01 -19.40 14.19
C ARG A 160 18.56 -20.26 13.07
N ASP A 161 19.77 -19.93 12.65
CA ASP A 161 20.53 -20.78 11.74
C ASP A 161 21.15 -21.92 12.54
N GLU A 162 20.71 -23.14 12.26
CA GLU A 162 21.23 -24.37 12.89
C GLU A 162 22.33 -25.02 12.04
N GLY A 163 22.69 -24.43 10.89
CA GLY A 163 23.78 -24.88 10.02
C GLY A 163 23.45 -26.13 9.20
N PHE A 164 22.17 -26.51 9.11
CA PHE A 164 21.74 -27.64 8.28
C PHE A 164 21.78 -27.28 6.80
N HIS A 165 22.31 -28.20 6.01
CA HIS A 165 22.35 -28.10 4.55
C HIS A 165 21.52 -29.23 3.94
N ASP A 166 20.70 -28.90 2.95
CA ASP A 166 19.94 -29.90 2.20
C ASP A 166 20.80 -30.43 1.05
N HIS A 167 20.92 -31.74 0.93
CA HIS A 167 21.68 -32.42 -0.12
C HIS A 167 20.78 -32.97 -1.25
N ALA A 168 19.46 -32.89 -1.11
CA ALA A 168 18.50 -33.36 -2.09
C ALA A 168 18.17 -32.32 -3.17
N VAL A 169 18.58 -31.06 -2.98
CA VAL A 169 18.30 -29.96 -3.92
C VAL A 169 19.58 -29.20 -4.27
N THR A 170 19.64 -28.70 -5.50
CA THR A 170 20.73 -27.83 -5.92
C THR A 170 20.40 -26.36 -5.60
N VAL A 171 21.42 -25.51 -5.56
CA VAL A 171 21.24 -24.05 -5.41
C VAL A 171 20.34 -23.45 -6.50
N MET A 172 20.17 -24.13 -7.64
CA MET A 172 19.23 -23.73 -8.69
C MET A 172 17.79 -23.58 -8.17
N LEU A 173 17.38 -24.34 -7.15
CA LEU A 173 16.05 -24.20 -6.56
C LEU A 173 15.82 -22.78 -5.99
N ILE A 174 16.82 -22.23 -5.30
CA ILE A 174 16.75 -20.89 -4.71
C ILE A 174 16.76 -19.83 -5.81
N ALA A 175 17.67 -19.96 -6.78
CA ALA A 175 17.80 -19.03 -7.89
C ALA A 175 16.53 -18.97 -8.76
N TRP A 176 15.94 -20.14 -9.06
CA TRP A 176 14.69 -20.25 -9.81
C TRP A 176 13.50 -19.68 -9.03
N GLY A 177 13.47 -19.89 -7.70
CA GLY A 177 12.48 -19.28 -6.82
C GLY A 177 12.49 -17.76 -6.90
N GLN A 178 13.67 -17.12 -6.81
CA GLN A 178 13.78 -15.66 -6.98
C GLN A 178 13.43 -15.20 -8.40
N ALA A 179 13.81 -15.96 -9.43
CA ALA A 179 13.47 -15.60 -10.81
C ALA A 179 11.95 -15.55 -11.01
N ILE A 180 11.22 -16.52 -10.47
CA ILE A 180 9.75 -16.53 -10.50
C ILE A 180 9.18 -15.39 -9.64
N ASP A 181 9.70 -15.18 -8.43
CA ASP A 181 9.24 -14.10 -7.54
C ASP A 181 9.36 -12.74 -8.24
N HIS A 182 10.49 -12.46 -8.89
CA HIS A 182 10.72 -11.21 -9.62
C HIS A 182 9.91 -11.07 -10.92
N ASP A 183 9.40 -12.16 -11.50
CA ASP A 183 8.48 -12.12 -12.64
C ASP A 183 7.01 -11.94 -12.19
N ILE A 184 6.68 -12.37 -10.97
CA ILE A 184 5.31 -12.42 -10.45
C ILE A 184 5.00 -11.30 -9.44
N THR A 185 5.97 -10.71 -8.75
CA THR A 185 5.73 -9.62 -7.80
C THR A 185 6.90 -8.66 -7.62
N LEU A 186 6.58 -7.41 -7.34
CA LEU A 186 7.51 -6.44 -6.77
C LEU A 186 6.72 -5.48 -5.86
N ALA A 187 7.33 -4.96 -4.80
CA ALA A 187 6.74 -3.88 -4.03
C ALA A 187 7.64 -2.65 -4.06
N VAL A 188 7.07 -1.50 -4.42
CA VAL A 188 7.85 -0.27 -4.59
C VAL A 188 7.99 0.41 -3.24
N GLU A 189 9.21 0.45 -2.73
CA GLU A 189 9.56 1.20 -1.54
C GLU A 189 9.44 2.72 -1.74
N SER A 190 9.09 3.42 -0.67
CA SER A 190 9.12 4.88 -0.68
C SER A 190 10.56 5.39 -0.73
N LYS A 191 10.85 6.34 -1.62
CA LYS A 191 12.18 6.95 -1.77
C LYS A 191 12.14 8.42 -1.41
N ARG A 192 13.29 8.97 -1.01
CA ARG A 192 13.48 10.40 -0.80
C ARG A 192 13.32 11.20 -2.10
N SER A 193 13.34 12.53 -1.99
CA SER A 193 13.26 13.44 -3.15
C SER A 193 14.42 13.26 -4.13
N ASP A 194 15.61 12.92 -3.63
CA ASP A 194 16.83 12.64 -4.39
C ASP A 194 16.88 11.22 -4.99
N GLY A 195 15.87 10.37 -4.71
CA GLY A 195 15.80 8.99 -5.19
C GLY A 195 16.47 7.96 -4.28
N GLU A 196 17.19 8.41 -3.26
CA GLU A 196 17.87 7.56 -2.29
C GLU A 196 16.91 6.99 -1.23
N ASP A 197 17.38 5.94 -0.55
CA ASP A 197 16.63 5.34 0.55
C ASP A 197 16.56 6.26 1.78
N PRO A 198 15.36 6.39 2.38
CA PRO A 198 15.23 7.04 3.67
C PRO A 198 16.09 6.37 4.75
N ARG A 199 16.90 7.19 5.44
CA ARG A 199 17.74 6.74 6.56
C ARG A 199 16.96 6.76 7.88
N CYS A 200 16.12 5.75 8.09
CA CYS A 200 15.12 5.74 9.17
C CYS A 200 15.66 5.56 10.60
N CYS A 201 16.95 5.27 10.76
CA CYS A 201 17.60 5.21 12.07
C CYS A 201 18.29 6.52 12.45
N ASP A 202 18.44 7.45 11.52
CA ASP A 202 19.08 8.75 11.77
C ASP A 202 18.09 9.68 12.46
N ARG A 203 18.55 10.41 13.47
CA ARG A 203 17.69 11.31 14.27
C ARG A 203 17.08 12.46 13.45
N ASP A 204 17.75 12.85 12.37
CA ASP A 204 17.38 14.02 11.56
C ASP A 204 16.53 13.68 10.32
N THR A 205 16.36 12.40 10.00
CA THR A 205 15.64 11.98 8.78
C THR A 205 14.19 11.64 9.10
N LYS A 206 13.30 12.65 9.08
CA LYS A 206 11.85 12.46 9.28
C LYS A 206 11.12 12.15 7.99
N HIS A 207 11.42 11.00 7.37
CA HIS A 207 10.64 10.55 6.22
C HIS A 207 9.31 9.94 6.71
N PRO A 208 8.14 10.31 6.13
CA PRO A 208 6.83 9.87 6.62
C PRO A 208 6.62 8.35 6.56
N ASP A 209 7.31 7.69 5.62
CA ASP A 209 7.25 6.24 5.45
C ASP A 209 8.32 5.47 6.25
N CYS A 210 9.09 6.13 7.12
CA CYS A 210 10.00 5.41 7.99
C CYS A 210 9.26 4.60 9.05
N PHE A 211 9.61 3.31 9.16
CA PHE A 211 9.10 2.42 10.19
C PHE A 211 10.21 1.52 10.75
N PRO A 212 11.22 2.12 11.42
CA PRO A 212 12.44 1.43 11.81
C PRO A 212 12.18 0.25 12.74
N ILE A 213 12.97 -0.82 12.58
CA ILE A 213 12.88 -2.00 13.43
C ILE A 213 13.79 -1.80 14.65
N ALA A 214 13.18 -1.73 15.83
CA ALA A 214 13.90 -1.63 17.09
C ALA A 214 14.70 -2.90 17.38
N ILE A 215 15.99 -2.76 17.66
CA ILE A 215 16.86 -3.87 18.06
C ILE A 215 16.91 -3.90 19.61
N PRO A 216 16.74 -5.04 20.28
CA PRO A 216 16.87 -5.16 21.75
C PRO A 216 18.33 -5.02 22.21
N ALA A 217 18.60 -4.55 23.44
CA ALA A 217 19.98 -4.29 23.91
C ALA A 217 20.79 -5.58 24.01
N GLN A 218 20.10 -6.67 24.33
CA GLN A 218 20.63 -8.02 24.45
C GLN A 218 20.49 -8.81 23.13
N ASP A 219 20.44 -8.12 21.98
CA ASP A 219 20.43 -8.82 20.69
C ASP A 219 21.70 -9.66 20.53
N PRO A 220 21.60 -10.96 20.16
CA PRO A 220 22.75 -11.85 20.13
C PRO A 220 23.85 -11.43 19.13
N PHE A 221 23.49 -10.68 18.08
CA PHE A 221 24.43 -10.26 17.04
C PHE A 221 24.68 -8.75 17.08
N TYR A 222 23.62 -7.94 17.04
CA TYR A 222 23.75 -6.50 16.88
C TYR A 222 24.24 -5.76 18.13
N SER A 223 24.18 -6.38 19.32
CA SER A 223 24.76 -5.83 20.55
C SER A 223 26.28 -5.67 20.44
N LEU A 224 26.95 -6.58 19.72
CA LEU A 224 28.40 -6.56 19.46
C LEU A 224 28.84 -5.30 18.69
N PHE A 225 27.92 -4.66 17.98
CA PHE A 225 28.16 -3.47 17.15
C PHE A 225 27.47 -2.22 17.70
N ASN A 226 26.93 -2.28 18.92
CA ASN A 226 26.16 -1.21 19.55
C ASN A 226 25.00 -0.68 18.66
N LYS A 227 24.41 -1.57 17.83
CA LYS A 227 23.29 -1.20 16.95
C LYS A 227 21.96 -1.36 17.69
N ARG A 228 21.13 -0.30 17.65
CA ARG A 228 19.82 -0.24 18.34
C ARG A 228 18.63 -0.15 17.38
N CYS A 229 18.88 -0.03 16.07
CA CYS A 229 17.88 0.20 15.04
C CYS A 229 18.32 -0.44 13.71
N MET A 230 17.37 -1.03 12.98
CA MET A 230 17.53 -1.36 11.55
C MET A 230 16.62 -0.46 10.73
N SER A 231 17.18 0.13 9.67
CA SER A 231 16.41 1.00 8.78
C SER A 231 15.36 0.16 8.06
N PHE A 232 14.12 0.63 8.05
CA PHE A 232 13.03 0.00 7.31
C PHE A 232 12.08 1.08 6.84
N VAL A 233 11.71 1.00 5.57
CA VAL A 233 10.89 1.98 4.87
C VAL A 233 9.63 1.27 4.39
N ARG A 234 8.49 1.92 4.55
CA ARG A 234 7.22 1.39 4.08
C ARG A 234 7.13 1.52 2.55
N ASN A 235 6.41 0.57 1.96
CA ASN A 235 6.06 0.63 0.54
C ASN A 235 5.14 1.81 0.24
N LEU A 236 5.18 2.26 -1.02
CA LEU A 236 4.22 3.22 -1.54
C LEU A 236 2.80 2.61 -1.56
N PRO A 237 1.77 3.44 -1.31
CA PRO A 237 0.37 3.03 -1.38
C PRO A 237 -0.03 2.65 -2.81
N GLY A 238 -0.91 1.66 -2.93
CA GLY A 238 -1.52 1.18 -4.18
C GLY A 238 -2.66 2.04 -4.69
N ALA A 239 -2.66 2.28 -6.01
CA ALA A 239 -3.81 2.89 -6.67
C ALA A 239 -4.69 1.76 -7.20
N GLN A 240 -5.91 1.68 -6.69
CA GLN A 240 -6.90 0.74 -7.21
C GLN A 240 -7.47 1.18 -8.55
N TYR A 241 -8.19 0.27 -9.18
CA TYR A 241 -9.04 0.59 -10.33
C TYR A 241 -10.01 1.71 -9.98
N SER A 242 -10.18 2.64 -10.92
CA SER A 242 -10.92 3.89 -10.74
C SER A 242 -10.40 4.78 -9.60
N CYS A 243 -9.21 4.50 -9.04
CA CYS A 243 -8.62 5.23 -7.92
C CYS A 243 -9.59 5.35 -6.73
N LYS A 244 -10.23 4.23 -6.39
CA LYS A 244 -11.17 4.11 -5.27
C LYS A 244 -10.58 4.57 -3.95
N LEU A 245 -11.44 5.12 -3.09
CA LEU A 245 -11.11 5.43 -1.70
C LEU A 245 -11.02 4.11 -0.92
N GLU A 246 -9.85 3.73 -0.45
CA GLU A 246 -9.71 2.56 0.39
C GLU A 246 -8.49 2.66 1.32
N ASN A 247 -8.41 1.68 2.22
CA ASN A 247 -7.20 1.44 3.00
C ASN A 247 -6.09 0.92 2.10
N LEU A 248 -4.84 1.14 2.51
CA LEU A 248 -3.65 0.76 1.76
C LEU A 248 -3.79 -0.65 1.18
N SER A 249 -3.80 -0.82 -0.13
CA SER A 249 -3.16 -1.98 -0.77
C SER A 249 -1.67 -1.68 -0.83
N GLU A 250 -0.82 -2.61 -0.39
CA GLU A 250 0.61 -2.53 -0.72
C GLU A 250 0.74 -2.59 -2.27
N LYS A 251 1.62 -1.77 -2.86
CA LYS A 251 1.98 -1.89 -4.29
C LYS A 251 3.06 -2.95 -4.49
N MET A 252 3.40 -3.35 -5.71
CA MET A 252 2.69 -4.12 -6.75
C MET A 252 3.69 -4.39 -7.91
N LEU A 253 3.70 -5.63 -8.44
CA LEU A 253 4.32 -6.10 -9.69
C LEU A 253 5.04 -5.05 -10.56
#